data_AF-A0A0D3K6T5-F1
#
_entry.id   AF-A0A0D3K6T5-F1
#
_cell.length_a   1.000
_cell.length_b   1.000
_cell.length_c   1.000
_cell.angle_alpha   90.00
_cell.angle_beta   90.00
_cell.angle_gamma   90.00
#
_symmetry.space_group_name_H-M   'P 1'
#
loop_
_entity.id
_entity.type
_entity.pdbx_description
1 polymer ?
#
loop_
_entity_poly.entity_id
_entity_poly.type
_entity_poly.pdbx_seq_one_letter_code
_entity_poly.pdbx_strand_id
1 'polypeptide(L)'
;MGEQAFARCPSLASIALPLPDGLSIGNRAFYDCPLDDEAKAAVRAINVWAVRLPIDAQGHTTVPEGVTSITSSAFSDCSSLVSVTLPASLPSIGIYAFHGCSALTSVTLPATLTSIDHEAFANCSALSSIDLPASLTSIGEGTFHSCSSLARVTFPASLTSIDNYAFYGCSSLGSVSLPANLTSIEGCAFYGCSSLVSAAFPASLTSIGSHAFARCSSLTRVTVPDTATIGAHAFLPATTVLRLSPASMRDLQRWYEAVDGALAYKRCRPLLYGWLERAQTRLGSYGPDGAARQRDREEFEGDFAHLALHAD
;
A
#
# COMPACT_ATOMS: atom_id res chain seq x y z
N MET A 1 20.85 5.72 30.75
CA MET A 1 20.09 4.45 30.82
C MET A 1 19.87 3.95 29.41
N GLY A 2 20.10 2.66 29.15
CA GLY A 2 19.95 2.08 27.81
C GLY A 2 18.50 1.94 27.36
N GLU A 3 18.32 1.49 26.12
CA GLU A 3 17.00 1.11 25.61
C GLU A 3 16.42 -0.05 26.42
N GLN A 4 15.10 -0.04 26.63
CA GLN A 4 14.36 -1.09 27.34
C GLN A 4 14.85 -1.43 28.78
N ALA A 5 15.66 -0.55 29.40
CA ALA A 5 16.34 -0.83 30.68
C ALA A 5 15.43 -1.40 31.80
N PHE A 6 14.21 -0.88 31.91
CA PHE A 6 13.17 -1.31 32.85
C PHE A 6 11.86 -1.65 32.11
N ALA A 7 11.91 -2.01 30.83
CA ALA A 7 10.69 -2.32 30.09
C ALA A 7 9.94 -3.50 30.75
N ARG A 8 8.61 -3.36 30.86
CA ARG A 8 7.69 -4.35 31.42
C ARG A 8 8.02 -4.74 32.85
N CYS A 9 8.47 -3.80 33.68
CA CYS A 9 8.63 -4.00 35.12
C CYS A 9 7.32 -3.68 35.86
N PRO A 10 6.47 -4.68 36.20
CA PRO A 10 5.13 -4.45 36.75
C PRO A 10 5.14 -3.90 38.18
N SER A 11 6.28 -3.97 38.87
CA SER A 11 6.42 -3.45 40.24
C SER A 11 7.06 -2.06 40.28
N LEU A 12 7.48 -1.52 39.13
CA LEU A 12 8.12 -0.20 39.06
C LEU A 12 7.04 0.88 38.96
N ALA A 13 6.49 1.27 40.11
CA ALA A 13 5.40 2.23 40.22
C ALA A 13 5.86 3.69 40.30
N SER A 14 7.11 3.95 40.69
CA SER A 14 7.64 5.31 40.80
C SER A 14 9.16 5.35 40.58
N ILE A 15 9.66 6.56 40.32
CA ILE A 15 11.09 6.88 40.22
C ILE A 15 11.36 8.13 41.07
N ALA A 16 12.61 8.34 41.48
CA ALA A 16 12.98 9.54 42.21
C ALA A 16 12.98 10.78 41.30
N LEU A 17 12.37 11.87 41.78
CA LEU A 17 12.33 13.17 41.11
C LEU A 17 12.94 14.27 42.02
N PRO A 18 13.55 15.33 41.46
CA PRO A 18 13.77 15.57 40.03
C PRO A 18 14.80 14.60 39.44
N LEU A 19 14.71 14.36 38.13
CA LEU A 19 15.69 13.52 37.43
C LEU A 19 17.07 14.22 37.40
N PRO A 20 18.19 13.48 37.52
CA PRO A 20 19.53 14.06 37.46
C PRO A 20 19.79 14.84 36.16
N ASP A 21 20.49 15.96 36.27
CA ASP A 21 20.94 16.73 35.11
C ASP A 21 21.83 15.88 34.19
N GLY A 22 21.63 16.01 32.88
CA GLY A 22 22.38 15.24 31.89
C GLY A 22 22.00 13.75 31.81
N LEU A 23 20.95 13.31 32.51
CA LEU A 23 20.43 11.95 32.37
C LEU A 23 19.97 11.69 30.93
N SER A 24 20.57 10.68 30.30
CA SER A 24 20.09 10.14 29.02
C SER A 24 19.21 8.91 29.25
N ILE A 25 18.05 8.86 28.59
CA ILE A 25 17.10 7.75 28.67
C ILE A 25 16.89 7.17 27.26
N GLY A 26 17.20 5.88 27.10
CA GLY A 26 16.98 5.16 25.85
C GLY A 26 15.50 4.93 25.53
N ASN A 27 15.23 4.59 24.28
CA ASN A 27 13.88 4.26 23.82
C ASN A 27 13.31 3.11 24.65
N ARG A 28 12.02 3.21 24.97
CA ARG A 28 11.25 2.19 25.68
C ARG A 28 11.83 1.82 27.06
N ALA A 29 12.68 2.66 27.65
CA ALA A 29 13.34 2.37 28.93
C ALA A 29 12.37 2.00 30.06
N PHE A 30 11.14 2.49 30.04
CA PHE A 30 10.07 2.20 31.02
C PHE A 30 8.77 1.77 30.32
N TYR A 31 8.88 1.13 29.16
CA TYR A 31 7.73 0.67 28.37
C TYR A 31 6.84 -0.26 29.21
N ASP A 32 5.52 -0.02 29.24
CA ASP A 32 4.56 -0.80 30.03
C ASP A 32 4.88 -0.91 31.54
N CYS A 33 5.57 0.08 32.11
CA CYS A 33 5.69 0.22 33.57
C CYS A 33 4.51 1.02 34.15
N PRO A 34 3.99 0.64 35.33
CA PRO A 34 2.90 1.35 35.99
C PRO A 34 3.39 2.59 36.74
N LEU A 35 4.26 3.39 36.10
CA LEU A 35 4.71 4.68 36.63
C LEU A 35 3.52 5.63 36.80
N ASP A 36 3.56 6.44 37.85
CA ASP A 36 2.65 7.58 37.99
C ASP A 36 2.82 8.62 36.86
N ASP A 37 1.84 9.51 36.71
CA ASP A 37 1.79 10.46 35.60
C ASP A 37 2.93 11.50 35.65
N GLU A 38 3.40 11.83 36.84
CA GLU A 38 4.50 12.77 37.06
C GLU A 38 5.83 12.16 36.58
N ALA A 39 6.11 10.92 36.98
CA ALA A 39 7.26 10.14 36.52
C ALA A 39 7.22 9.93 35.00
N LYS A 40 6.06 9.57 34.43
CA LYS A 40 5.87 9.45 32.98
C LYS A 40 6.13 10.77 32.26
N ALA A 41 5.68 11.90 32.81
CA ALA A 41 5.94 13.22 32.22
C ALA A 41 7.44 13.56 32.26
N ALA A 42 8.10 13.34 33.40
CA ALA A 42 9.52 13.61 33.57
C ALA A 42 10.41 12.82 32.60
N VAL A 43 10.17 11.52 32.42
CA VAL A 43 10.97 10.72 31.48
C VAL A 43 10.67 11.03 30.01
N ARG A 44 9.42 11.38 29.67
CA ARG A 44 9.05 11.83 28.31
C ARG A 44 9.70 13.14 27.91
N ALA A 45 9.91 14.04 28.88
CA ALA A 45 10.60 15.30 28.63
C ALA A 45 12.07 15.10 28.20
N ILE A 46 12.68 13.98 28.59
CA ILE A 46 14.04 13.60 28.17
C ILE A 46 14.00 12.80 26.86
N ASN A 47 13.11 11.81 26.77
CA ASN A 47 12.88 11.04 25.55
C ASN A 47 11.40 10.65 25.46
N VAL A 48 10.70 11.15 24.44
CA VAL A 48 9.28 10.88 24.18
C VAL A 48 8.93 9.40 24.16
N TRP A 49 9.86 8.55 23.71
CA TRP A 49 9.69 7.10 23.58
C TRP A 49 10.13 6.31 24.80
N ALA A 50 10.60 6.96 25.87
CA ALA A 50 11.01 6.27 27.11
C ALA A 50 9.87 5.46 27.73
N VAL A 51 8.64 5.95 27.60
CA VAL A 51 7.38 5.29 28.00
C VAL A 51 6.44 5.26 26.80
N ARG A 52 5.47 4.35 26.81
CA ARG A 52 4.40 4.38 25.80
C ARG A 52 3.63 5.70 25.92
N LEU A 53 3.32 6.31 24.77
CA LEU A 53 2.48 7.51 24.74
C LEU A 53 1.08 7.19 25.30
N PRO A 54 0.44 8.15 26.01
CA PRO A 54 -0.89 7.94 26.54
C PRO A 54 -1.89 7.72 25.42
N ILE A 55 -2.85 6.83 25.68
CA ILE A 55 -3.96 6.52 24.80
C ILE A 55 -5.23 6.91 25.56
N ASP A 56 -6.09 7.69 24.93
CA ASP A 56 -7.35 8.12 25.56
C ASP A 56 -8.39 6.99 25.61
N ALA A 57 -9.55 7.28 26.20
CA ALA A 57 -10.63 6.31 26.36
C ALA A 57 -11.22 5.84 25.02
N GLN A 58 -10.96 6.54 23.91
CA GLN A 58 -11.39 6.22 22.56
C GLN A 58 -10.33 5.41 21.79
N GLY A 59 -9.17 5.15 22.39
CA GLY A 59 -8.09 4.43 21.73
C GLY A 59 -7.23 5.35 20.83
N HIS A 60 -7.28 6.65 21.01
CA HIS A 60 -6.50 7.61 20.22
C HIS A 60 -5.22 8.04 20.94
N THR A 61 -4.17 8.28 20.17
CA THR A 61 -2.93 8.90 20.66
C THR A 61 -2.41 9.95 19.68
N THR A 62 -1.73 10.96 20.22
CA THR A 62 -1.09 12.02 19.44
C THR A 62 0.40 11.98 19.65
N VAL A 63 1.15 11.83 18.56
CA VAL A 63 2.60 11.94 18.57
C VAL A 63 2.96 13.43 18.53
N PRO A 64 3.76 13.95 19.48
CA PRO A 64 4.11 15.36 19.54
C PRO A 64 4.86 15.85 18.29
N GLU A 65 4.72 17.15 17.98
CA GLU A 65 5.52 17.82 16.95
C GLU A 65 7.02 17.80 17.29
N GLY A 66 7.86 17.83 16.25
CA GLY A 66 9.32 17.76 16.38
C GLY A 66 9.87 16.34 16.56
N VAL A 67 9.01 15.32 16.67
CA VAL A 67 9.42 13.91 16.63
C VAL A 67 9.91 13.56 15.22
N THR A 68 11.15 13.10 15.14
CA THR A 68 11.83 12.76 13.88
C THR A 68 11.71 11.29 13.49
N SER A 69 11.14 10.43 14.34
CA SER A 69 10.80 9.06 13.98
C SER A 69 9.84 8.44 14.99
N ILE A 70 8.97 7.54 14.52
CA ILE A 70 8.32 6.57 15.40
C ILE A 70 9.32 5.44 15.62
N THR A 71 9.87 5.31 16.82
CA THR A 71 10.91 4.31 17.08
C THR A 71 10.39 2.88 16.93
N SER A 72 11.31 1.93 16.75
CA SER A 72 10.99 0.52 16.63
C SER A 72 10.11 0.03 17.79
N SER A 73 9.02 -0.65 17.45
CA SER A 73 8.03 -1.20 18.37
C SER A 73 7.38 -0.18 19.33
N ALA A 74 7.32 1.11 18.98
CA ALA A 74 6.75 2.18 19.83
C ALA A 74 5.33 1.88 20.33
N PHE A 75 4.50 1.27 19.50
CA PHE A 75 3.13 0.85 19.79
C PHE A 75 2.90 -0.65 19.56
N SER A 76 3.97 -1.45 19.54
CA SER A 76 3.84 -2.89 19.29
C SER A 76 2.94 -3.57 20.34
N ASP A 77 2.02 -4.39 19.83
CA ASP A 77 0.94 -5.13 20.50
C ASP A 77 -0.03 -4.23 21.28
N CYS A 78 -0.17 -2.97 20.87
CA CYS A 78 -1.11 -2.05 21.48
C CYS A 78 -2.54 -2.28 20.95
N SER A 79 -3.18 -3.33 21.48
CA SER A 79 -4.54 -3.74 21.08
C SER A 79 -5.64 -2.71 21.40
N SER A 80 -5.35 -1.70 22.22
CA SER A 80 -6.26 -0.59 22.51
C SER A 80 -6.13 0.59 21.54
N LEU A 81 -5.10 0.62 20.68
CA LEU A 81 -4.85 1.73 19.76
C LEU A 81 -5.79 1.61 18.55
N VAL A 82 -6.72 2.55 18.43
CA VAL A 82 -7.72 2.64 17.35
C VAL A 82 -7.28 3.60 16.25
N SER A 83 -6.58 4.69 16.62
CA SER A 83 -6.08 5.70 15.69
C SER A 83 -4.88 6.45 16.27
N VAL A 84 -4.05 7.04 15.40
CA VAL A 84 -2.89 7.84 15.78
C VAL A 84 -2.82 9.11 14.94
N THR A 85 -2.57 10.25 15.60
CA THR A 85 -2.19 11.50 14.93
C THR A 85 -0.66 11.57 14.85
N LEU A 86 -0.13 11.59 13.63
CA LEU A 86 1.29 11.72 13.34
C LEU A 86 1.65 13.19 13.03
N PRO A 87 2.84 13.67 13.43
CA PRO A 87 3.25 15.04 13.13
C PRO A 87 3.49 15.22 11.64
N ALA A 88 3.16 16.41 11.13
CA ALA A 88 3.20 16.69 9.69
C ALA A 88 4.61 16.60 9.08
N SER A 89 5.65 16.72 9.91
CA SER A 89 7.06 16.68 9.53
C SER A 89 7.73 15.31 9.75
N LEU A 90 6.98 14.28 10.16
CA LEU A 90 7.53 12.95 10.45
C LEU A 90 8.19 12.34 9.19
N PRO A 91 9.50 12.02 9.23
CA PRO A 91 10.19 11.45 8.08
C PRO A 91 10.16 9.91 8.05
N SER A 92 10.03 9.23 9.19
CA SER A 92 10.11 7.76 9.24
C SER A 92 9.27 7.09 10.33
N ILE A 93 8.85 5.84 10.02
CA ILE A 93 8.22 4.90 10.95
C ILE A 93 9.10 3.64 11.03
N GLY A 94 9.53 3.29 12.24
CA GLY A 94 10.49 2.21 12.48
C GLY A 94 9.89 0.80 12.50
N ILE A 95 10.79 -0.18 12.62
CA ILE A 95 10.49 -1.62 12.57
C ILE A 95 9.46 -1.98 13.64
N TYR A 96 8.41 -2.73 13.29
CA TYR A 96 7.33 -3.15 14.20
C TYR A 96 6.59 -2.00 14.91
N ALA A 97 6.71 -0.74 14.46
CA ALA A 97 6.20 0.43 15.20
C ALA A 97 4.74 0.28 15.66
N PHE A 98 3.87 -0.26 14.81
CA PHE A 98 2.45 -0.55 15.08
C PHE A 98 2.13 -2.05 14.96
N HIS A 99 3.13 -2.94 14.99
CA HIS A 99 2.91 -4.39 14.89
C HIS A 99 1.86 -4.85 15.90
N GLY A 100 0.84 -5.60 15.47
CA GLY A 100 -0.15 -6.18 16.37
C GLY A 100 -1.15 -5.18 16.96
N CYS A 101 -1.22 -3.95 16.46
CA CYS A 101 -2.29 -3.01 16.82
C CYS A 101 -3.63 -3.45 16.20
N SER A 102 -4.24 -4.50 16.75
CA SER A 102 -5.40 -5.18 16.18
C SER A 102 -6.67 -4.33 16.11
N ALA A 103 -6.76 -3.24 16.87
CA ALA A 103 -7.87 -2.29 16.84
C ALA A 103 -7.61 -1.08 15.91
N LEU A 104 -6.42 -0.95 15.33
CA LEU A 104 -6.04 0.20 14.52
C LEU A 104 -6.82 0.18 13.20
N THR A 105 -7.75 1.11 13.05
CA THR A 105 -8.68 1.14 11.90
C THR A 105 -8.20 2.02 10.76
N SER A 106 -7.50 3.11 11.10
CA SER A 106 -6.98 4.08 10.13
C SER A 106 -5.77 4.82 10.69
N VAL A 107 -4.85 5.18 9.79
CA VAL A 107 -3.69 6.02 10.05
C VAL A 107 -3.55 7.00 8.90
N THR A 108 -3.48 8.29 9.21
CA THR A 108 -3.14 9.31 8.21
C THR A 108 -1.63 9.45 8.18
N LEU A 109 -1.00 8.96 7.13
CA LEU A 109 0.44 9.08 6.93
C LEU A 109 0.80 10.50 6.44
N PRO A 110 1.79 11.18 7.03
CA PRO A 110 2.15 12.53 6.62
C PRO A 110 2.83 12.53 5.25
N ALA A 111 2.61 13.59 4.47
CA ALA A 111 3.13 13.72 3.12
C ALA A 111 4.68 13.78 3.05
N THR A 112 5.35 14.11 4.15
CA THR A 112 6.82 14.15 4.27
C THR A 112 7.44 12.79 4.59
N LEU A 113 6.63 11.77 4.84
CA LEU A 113 7.11 10.46 5.28
C LEU A 113 7.90 9.78 4.15
N THR A 114 9.19 9.56 4.38
CA THR A 114 10.11 8.98 3.39
C THR A 114 10.37 7.49 3.60
N SER A 115 10.11 6.94 4.78
CA SER A 115 10.29 5.51 5.04
C SER A 115 9.28 4.92 6.02
N ILE A 116 8.90 3.68 5.74
CA ILE A 116 8.14 2.79 6.64
C ILE A 116 8.89 1.48 6.67
N ASP A 117 9.46 1.14 7.82
CA ASP A 117 10.33 -0.02 7.96
C ASP A 117 9.55 -1.34 8.07
N HIS A 118 10.31 -2.43 8.16
CA HIS A 118 9.85 -3.81 8.19
C HIS A 118 8.75 -4.04 9.23
N GLU A 119 7.67 -4.69 8.80
CA GLU A 119 6.54 -5.10 9.66
C GLU A 119 5.90 -3.97 10.48
N ALA A 120 6.08 -2.71 10.08
CA ALA A 120 5.60 -1.56 10.84
C ALA A 120 4.09 -1.61 11.14
N PHE A 121 3.27 -2.13 10.24
CA PHE A 121 1.81 -2.31 10.42
C PHE A 121 1.38 -3.78 10.37
N ALA A 122 2.30 -4.73 10.51
CA ALA A 122 1.96 -6.14 10.49
C ALA A 122 0.93 -6.47 11.61
N ASN A 123 0.00 -7.38 11.31
CA ASN A 123 -1.09 -7.81 12.19
C ASN A 123 -2.04 -6.69 12.66
N CYS A 124 -2.08 -5.53 11.98
CA CYS A 124 -3.13 -4.52 12.16
C CYS A 124 -4.44 -5.00 11.51
N SER A 125 -5.08 -6.00 12.10
CA SER A 125 -6.19 -6.74 11.49
C SER A 125 -7.46 -5.92 11.26
N ALA A 126 -7.63 -4.77 11.93
CA ALA A 126 -8.74 -3.83 11.70
C ALA A 126 -8.44 -2.74 10.66
N LEU A 127 -7.19 -2.61 10.18
CA LEU A 127 -6.82 -1.55 9.24
C LEU A 127 -7.51 -1.81 7.89
N SER A 128 -8.46 -0.96 7.52
CA SER A 128 -9.30 -1.19 6.35
C SER A 128 -8.79 -0.54 5.07
N SER A 129 -8.05 0.56 5.21
CA SER A 129 -7.50 1.32 4.10
C SER A 129 -6.23 2.06 4.51
N ILE A 130 -5.31 2.21 3.56
CA ILE A 130 -4.12 3.03 3.75
C ILE A 130 -3.80 3.83 2.48
N ASP A 131 -3.51 5.11 2.66
CA ASP A 131 -3.01 6.00 1.60
C ASP A 131 -1.52 6.21 1.81
N LEU A 132 -0.71 5.67 0.90
CA LEU A 132 0.74 5.75 1.01
C LEU A 132 1.24 7.10 0.49
N PRO A 133 2.13 7.79 1.22
CA PRO A 133 2.60 9.12 0.85
C PRO A 133 3.41 9.11 -0.45
N ALA A 134 3.28 10.20 -1.22
CA ALA A 134 3.89 10.36 -2.54
C ALA A 134 5.43 10.30 -2.55
N SER A 135 6.08 10.46 -1.39
CA SER A 135 7.53 10.36 -1.22
C SER A 135 8.06 8.93 -1.10
N LEU A 136 7.20 7.92 -0.85
CA LEU A 136 7.65 6.54 -0.68
C LEU A 136 8.05 5.90 -2.01
N THR A 137 9.27 5.37 -2.06
CA THR A 137 9.80 4.64 -3.21
C THR A 137 9.71 3.13 -3.06
N SER A 138 9.54 2.61 -1.85
CA SER A 138 9.37 1.17 -1.60
C SER A 138 8.37 0.91 -0.47
N ILE A 139 7.83 -0.31 -0.45
CA ILE A 139 7.11 -0.88 0.70
C ILE A 139 7.96 -2.01 1.24
N GLY A 140 8.38 -1.87 2.49
CA GLY A 140 9.30 -2.79 3.15
C GLY A 140 8.71 -4.18 3.41
N GLU A 141 9.59 -5.09 3.83
CA GLU A 141 9.21 -6.47 4.11
C GLU A 141 8.11 -6.53 5.17
N GLY A 142 7.03 -7.23 4.84
CA GLY A 142 5.93 -7.49 5.77
C GLY A 142 5.20 -6.25 6.29
N THR A 143 5.39 -5.04 5.71
CA THR A 143 4.85 -3.79 6.26
C THR A 143 3.35 -3.88 6.60
N PHE A 144 2.53 -4.53 5.76
CA PHE A 144 1.09 -4.77 5.98
C PHE A 144 0.77 -6.27 6.11
N HIS A 145 1.73 -7.09 6.57
CA HIS A 145 1.52 -8.53 6.77
C HIS A 145 0.29 -8.78 7.65
N SER A 146 -0.60 -9.68 7.23
CA SER A 146 -1.83 -10.09 7.90
C SER A 146 -2.76 -8.92 8.33
N CYS A 147 -2.75 -7.81 7.59
CA CYS A 147 -3.80 -6.79 7.67
C CYS A 147 -5.08 -7.31 6.99
N SER A 148 -5.76 -8.26 7.63
CA SER A 148 -6.84 -9.03 7.00
C SER A 148 -8.06 -8.21 6.57
N SER A 149 -8.32 -7.06 7.20
CA SER A 149 -9.38 -6.13 6.80
C SER A 149 -8.96 -5.12 5.72
N LEU A 150 -7.68 -5.09 5.32
CA LEU A 150 -7.16 -4.12 4.38
C LEU A 150 -7.77 -4.36 3.00
N ALA A 151 -8.74 -3.52 2.64
CA ALA A 151 -9.51 -3.63 1.42
C ALA A 151 -9.04 -2.66 0.33
N ARG A 152 -8.38 -1.56 0.71
CA ARG A 152 -7.90 -0.52 -0.19
C ARG A 152 -6.49 -0.07 0.16
N VAL A 153 -5.65 0.01 -0.86
CA VAL A 153 -4.33 0.63 -0.77
C VAL A 153 -4.18 1.61 -1.91
N THR A 154 -3.86 2.86 -1.60
CA THR A 154 -3.48 3.85 -2.62
C THR A 154 -1.97 3.89 -2.70
N PHE A 155 -1.41 3.40 -3.81
CA PHE A 155 0.03 3.39 -4.05
C PHE A 155 0.52 4.74 -4.60
N PRO A 156 1.71 5.21 -4.21
CA PRO A 156 2.26 6.44 -4.74
C PRO A 156 2.90 6.21 -6.12
N ALA A 157 2.86 7.22 -6.99
CA ALA A 157 3.42 7.11 -8.35
C ALA A 157 4.95 6.89 -8.36
N SER A 158 5.64 7.24 -7.29
CA SER A 158 7.08 7.09 -7.07
C SER A 158 7.52 5.68 -6.65
N LEU A 159 6.58 4.79 -6.34
CA LEU A 159 6.88 3.43 -5.87
C LEU A 159 7.57 2.60 -6.96
N THR A 160 8.73 2.05 -6.63
CA THR A 160 9.56 1.22 -7.51
C THR A 160 9.61 -0.25 -7.07
N SER A 161 9.43 -0.56 -5.79
CA SER A 161 9.44 -1.95 -5.29
C SER A 161 8.38 -2.24 -4.21
N ILE A 162 7.93 -3.49 -4.19
CA ILE A 162 7.12 -4.08 -3.12
C ILE A 162 7.87 -5.31 -2.62
N ASP A 163 8.33 -5.27 -1.36
CA ASP A 163 9.23 -6.29 -0.82
C ASP A 163 8.48 -7.53 -0.31
N ASN A 164 9.25 -8.51 0.18
CA ASN A 164 8.73 -9.80 0.58
C ASN A 164 7.60 -9.66 1.62
N TYR A 165 6.54 -10.45 1.47
CA TYR A 165 5.42 -10.48 2.42
C TYR A 165 4.67 -9.16 2.66
N ALA A 166 4.93 -8.08 1.90
CA ALA A 166 4.43 -6.74 2.17
C ALA A 166 2.91 -6.67 2.45
N PHE A 167 2.12 -7.44 1.72
CA PHE A 167 0.66 -7.59 1.84
C PHE A 167 0.23 -9.06 2.06
N TYR A 168 1.13 -9.89 2.60
CA TYR A 168 0.82 -11.30 2.88
C TYR A 168 -0.44 -11.41 3.73
N GLY A 169 -1.42 -12.21 3.33
CA GLY A 169 -2.64 -12.43 4.12
C GLY A 169 -3.60 -11.24 4.21
N CYS A 170 -3.46 -10.22 3.36
CA CYS A 170 -4.46 -9.15 3.20
C CYS A 170 -5.71 -9.68 2.47
N SER A 171 -6.46 -10.55 3.15
CA SER A 171 -7.53 -11.36 2.55
C SER A 171 -8.73 -10.54 2.06
N SER A 172 -8.91 -9.31 2.51
CA SER A 172 -9.97 -8.39 2.05
C SER A 172 -9.56 -7.51 0.86
N LEU A 173 -8.29 -7.54 0.42
CA LEU A 173 -7.80 -6.69 -0.66
C LEU A 173 -8.42 -7.14 -1.99
N GLY A 174 -9.35 -6.33 -2.52
CA GLY A 174 -10.18 -6.71 -3.67
C GLY A 174 -9.56 -6.42 -5.04
N SER A 175 -8.83 -5.32 -5.14
CA SER A 175 -8.17 -4.90 -6.38
C SER A 175 -6.94 -4.08 -6.08
N VAL A 176 -5.90 -4.20 -6.92
CA VAL A 176 -4.71 -3.35 -6.84
C VAL A 176 -4.44 -2.68 -8.19
N SER A 177 -4.22 -1.37 -8.15
CA SER A 177 -3.69 -0.60 -9.27
C SER A 177 -2.24 -0.26 -8.95
N LEU A 178 -1.31 -0.95 -9.61
CA LEU A 178 0.11 -0.79 -9.34
C LEU A 178 0.66 0.40 -10.15
N PRO A 179 1.52 1.25 -9.54
CA PRO A 179 1.95 2.49 -10.17
C PRO A 179 2.89 2.26 -11.34
N ALA A 180 2.88 3.19 -12.29
CA ALA A 180 3.57 3.05 -13.59
C ALA A 180 5.11 2.91 -13.51
N ASN A 181 5.73 3.22 -12.37
CA ASN A 181 7.16 3.12 -12.13
C ASN A 181 7.57 1.85 -11.37
N LEU A 182 6.61 1.01 -10.97
CA LEU A 182 6.92 -0.20 -10.21
C LEU A 182 7.73 -1.18 -11.06
N THR A 183 8.89 -1.58 -10.58
CA THR A 183 9.81 -2.49 -11.29
C THR A 183 9.81 -3.89 -10.71
N SER A 184 9.62 -4.06 -9.40
CA SER A 184 9.68 -5.37 -8.76
C SER A 184 8.58 -5.60 -7.73
N ILE A 185 8.11 -6.85 -7.68
CA ILE A 185 7.24 -7.39 -6.63
C ILE A 185 7.93 -8.64 -6.12
N GLU A 186 8.33 -8.66 -4.86
CA GLU A 186 9.14 -9.73 -4.29
C GLU A 186 8.29 -10.93 -3.83
N GLY A 187 8.97 -11.94 -3.26
CA GLY A 187 8.38 -13.21 -2.88
C GLY A 187 7.23 -13.06 -1.88
N CYS A 188 6.16 -13.82 -2.09
CA CYS A 188 4.98 -13.84 -1.22
C CYS A 188 4.31 -12.47 -0.96
N ALA A 189 4.64 -11.41 -1.71
CA ALA A 189 4.20 -10.04 -1.42
C ALA A 189 2.68 -9.89 -1.27
N PHE A 190 1.88 -10.58 -2.09
CA PHE A 190 0.41 -10.61 -2.04
C PHE A 190 -0.12 -12.02 -1.76
N TYR A 191 0.68 -12.90 -1.17
CA TYR A 191 0.27 -14.27 -0.89
C TYR A 191 -1.00 -14.29 -0.04
N GLY A 192 -2.00 -15.07 -0.44
CA GLY A 192 -3.22 -15.23 0.35
C GLY A 192 -4.15 -14.01 0.35
N CYS A 193 -3.97 -13.05 -0.57
CA CYS A 193 -4.98 -12.03 -0.86
C CYS A 193 -6.18 -12.68 -1.59
N SER A 194 -6.97 -13.48 -0.87
CA SER A 194 -7.98 -14.38 -1.45
C SER A 194 -9.13 -13.63 -2.15
N SER A 195 -9.41 -12.39 -1.74
CA SER A 195 -10.41 -11.53 -2.39
C SER A 195 -9.88 -10.75 -3.59
N LEU A 196 -8.58 -10.85 -3.92
CA LEU A 196 -7.98 -10.08 -5.00
C LEU A 196 -8.50 -10.58 -6.35
N VAL A 197 -9.40 -9.83 -6.97
CA VAL A 197 -10.01 -10.14 -8.27
C VAL A 197 -9.20 -9.57 -9.42
N SER A 198 -8.61 -8.39 -9.23
CA SER A 198 -7.87 -7.68 -10.27
C SER A 198 -6.56 -7.09 -9.76
N ALA A 199 -5.53 -7.21 -10.59
CA ALA A 199 -4.24 -6.56 -10.40
C ALA A 199 -3.80 -5.95 -11.73
N ALA A 200 -3.72 -4.62 -11.78
CA ALA A 200 -3.23 -3.89 -12.95
C ALA A 200 -1.71 -3.72 -12.83
N PHE A 201 -0.95 -4.56 -13.52
CA PHE A 201 0.52 -4.50 -13.55
C PHE A 201 1.01 -3.46 -14.55
N PRO A 202 2.06 -2.68 -14.23
CA PRO A 202 2.58 -1.66 -15.13
C PRO A 202 3.52 -2.26 -16.18
N ALA A 203 3.68 -1.55 -17.29
CA ALA A 203 4.60 -1.92 -18.36
C ALA A 203 6.08 -1.87 -17.96
N SER A 204 6.42 -1.18 -16.85
CA SER A 204 7.76 -1.08 -16.27
C SER A 204 8.22 -2.31 -15.50
N LEU A 205 7.29 -3.23 -15.18
CA LEU A 205 7.56 -4.34 -14.29
C LEU A 205 8.58 -5.31 -14.91
N THR A 206 9.65 -5.62 -14.16
CA THR A 206 10.75 -6.50 -14.60
C THR A 206 10.77 -7.83 -13.86
N SER A 207 10.21 -7.90 -12.64
CA SER A 207 10.17 -9.14 -11.85
C SER A 207 8.91 -9.29 -11.01
N ILE A 208 8.46 -10.53 -10.90
CA ILE A 208 7.46 -11.00 -9.95
C ILE A 208 8.06 -12.19 -9.22
N GLY A 209 8.18 -12.10 -7.89
CA GLY A 209 8.83 -13.08 -7.04
C GLY A 209 8.05 -14.39 -6.90
N SER A 210 8.73 -15.40 -6.38
CA SER A 210 8.12 -16.71 -6.11
C SER A 210 6.95 -16.57 -5.15
N HIS A 211 5.83 -17.24 -5.45
CA HIS A 211 4.59 -17.20 -4.65
C HIS A 211 3.98 -15.81 -4.44
N ALA A 212 4.40 -14.76 -5.18
CA ALA A 212 3.96 -13.38 -4.97
C ALA A 212 2.43 -13.23 -4.91
N PHE A 213 1.69 -13.92 -5.77
CA PHE A 213 0.22 -13.96 -5.80
C PHE A 213 -0.33 -15.38 -5.59
N ALA A 214 0.44 -16.26 -4.94
CA ALA A 214 -0.06 -17.59 -4.59
C ALA A 214 -1.24 -17.45 -3.61
N ARG A 215 -2.21 -18.36 -3.71
CA ARG A 215 -3.47 -18.30 -2.95
C ARG A 215 -4.33 -17.04 -3.17
N CYS A 216 -4.09 -16.25 -4.21
CA CYS A 216 -5.06 -15.27 -4.72
C CYS A 216 -6.14 -16.00 -5.52
N SER A 217 -7.05 -16.73 -4.84
CA SER A 217 -8.03 -17.61 -5.48
C SER A 217 -9.01 -16.91 -6.41
N SER A 218 -9.22 -15.61 -6.24
CA SER A 218 -10.12 -14.80 -7.08
C SER A 218 -9.41 -14.18 -8.29
N LEU A 219 -8.07 -14.23 -8.35
CA LEU A 219 -7.27 -13.63 -9.42
C LEU A 219 -7.17 -14.61 -10.60
N THR A 220 -8.12 -14.50 -11.53
CA THR A 220 -8.28 -15.46 -12.63
C THR A 220 -7.52 -15.07 -13.90
N ARG A 221 -7.24 -13.77 -14.10
CA ARG A 221 -6.52 -13.26 -15.27
C ARG A 221 -5.65 -12.07 -14.90
N VAL A 222 -4.44 -12.07 -15.45
CA VAL A 222 -3.50 -10.95 -15.33
C VAL A 222 -2.84 -10.69 -16.67
N THR A 223 -2.45 -9.43 -16.89
CA THR A 223 -1.59 -9.04 -18.01
C THR A 223 -0.27 -8.56 -17.44
N VAL A 224 0.85 -9.12 -17.91
CA VAL A 224 2.19 -8.81 -17.43
C VAL A 224 3.13 -8.57 -18.62
N PRO A 225 4.22 -7.80 -18.45
CA PRO A 225 5.19 -7.61 -19.51
C PRO A 225 5.81 -8.94 -19.95
N ASP A 226 5.96 -9.14 -21.26
CA ASP A 226 6.66 -10.31 -21.81
C ASP A 226 8.15 -10.35 -21.41
N THR A 227 8.73 -9.20 -21.08
CA THR A 227 10.07 -9.03 -20.53
C THR A 227 10.18 -9.36 -19.03
N ALA A 228 9.08 -9.47 -18.30
CA ALA A 228 9.12 -9.69 -16.85
C ALA A 228 9.50 -11.14 -16.51
N THR A 229 10.40 -11.31 -15.55
CA THR A 229 10.67 -12.62 -14.94
C THR A 229 9.54 -12.96 -13.95
N ILE A 230 9.05 -14.19 -13.99
CA ILE A 230 8.01 -14.68 -13.08
C ILE A 230 8.59 -15.85 -12.28
N GLY A 231 8.64 -15.67 -10.97
CA GLY A 231 9.15 -16.66 -10.02
C GLY A 231 8.26 -17.88 -9.91
N ALA A 232 8.79 -18.92 -9.27
CA ALA A 232 8.09 -20.19 -9.11
C ALA A 232 6.77 -19.99 -8.35
N HIS A 233 5.69 -20.55 -8.89
CA HIS A 233 4.34 -20.48 -8.30
C HIS A 233 3.86 -19.06 -7.99
N ALA A 234 4.36 -18.04 -8.71
CA ALA A 234 3.92 -16.66 -8.50
C ALA A 234 2.40 -16.49 -8.62
N PHE A 235 1.75 -17.23 -9.52
CA PHE A 235 0.30 -17.29 -9.67
C PHE A 235 -0.20 -18.73 -9.48
N LEU A 236 -1.49 -18.88 -9.19
CA LEU A 236 -2.12 -20.20 -9.17
C LEU A 236 -2.13 -20.82 -10.58
N PRO A 237 -2.07 -22.15 -10.72
CA PRO A 237 -2.16 -22.81 -12.04
C PRO A 237 -3.43 -22.46 -12.83
N ALA A 238 -4.51 -22.07 -12.14
CA ALA A 238 -5.77 -21.66 -12.75
C ALA A 238 -5.76 -20.20 -13.26
N THR A 239 -4.78 -19.37 -12.87
CA THR A 239 -4.68 -17.98 -13.28
C THR A 239 -4.16 -17.90 -14.71
N THR A 240 -4.94 -17.30 -15.62
CA THR A 240 -4.50 -17.00 -16.99
C THR A 240 -3.53 -15.83 -16.98
N VAL A 241 -2.28 -16.07 -17.35
CA VAL A 241 -1.25 -15.03 -17.48
C VAL A 241 -1.08 -14.66 -18.95
N LEU A 242 -1.59 -13.49 -19.34
CA LEU A 242 -1.33 -12.90 -20.66
C LEU A 242 -0.02 -12.12 -20.62
N ARG A 243 0.90 -12.44 -21.53
CA ARG A 243 2.16 -11.71 -21.71
C ARG A 243 2.06 -10.78 -22.92
N LEU A 244 2.35 -9.50 -22.72
CA LEU A 244 2.34 -8.48 -23.78
C LEU A 244 3.64 -7.68 -23.74
N SER A 245 4.07 -7.15 -24.90
CA SER A 245 5.18 -6.20 -24.92
C SER A 245 4.85 -4.96 -24.08
N PRO A 246 5.85 -4.30 -23.45
CA PRO A 246 5.62 -3.05 -22.73
C PRO A 246 4.93 -1.97 -23.58
N ALA A 247 5.17 -1.94 -24.89
CA ALA A 247 4.48 -1.04 -25.81
C ALA A 247 2.99 -1.36 -25.90
N SER A 248 2.64 -2.63 -26.13
CA SER A 248 1.25 -3.08 -26.22
C SER A 248 0.48 -2.90 -24.91
N MET A 249 1.13 -3.04 -23.75
CA MET A 249 0.50 -2.74 -22.47
C MET A 249 0.19 -1.24 -22.32
N ARG A 250 1.10 -0.36 -22.73
CA ARG A 250 0.86 1.09 -22.72
C ARG A 250 -0.25 1.49 -23.69
N ASP A 251 -0.30 0.88 -24.87
CA ASP A 251 -1.37 1.14 -25.84
C ASP A 251 -2.72 0.66 -25.30
N LEU A 252 -2.76 -0.50 -24.66
CA LEU A 252 -3.96 -1.03 -24.00
C LEU A 252 -4.42 -0.11 -22.85
N GLN A 253 -3.49 0.38 -22.03
CA GLN A 253 -3.81 1.32 -20.96
C GLN A 253 -4.37 2.64 -21.51
N ARG A 254 -3.72 3.22 -22.53
CA ARG A 254 -4.21 4.42 -23.21
C ARG A 254 -5.59 4.21 -23.82
N TRP A 255 -5.85 3.03 -24.37
CA TRP A 255 -7.17 2.68 -24.90
C TRP A 255 -8.22 2.66 -23.79
N TYR A 256 -7.95 2.02 -22.64
CA TYR A 256 -8.87 2.05 -21.50
C TYR A 256 -9.11 3.46 -20.98
N GLU A 257 -8.06 4.27 -20.84
CA GLU A 257 -8.17 5.68 -20.43
C GLU A 257 -9.02 6.50 -21.41
N ALA A 258 -8.86 6.29 -22.72
CA ALA A 258 -9.67 6.93 -23.75
C ALA A 258 -11.14 6.47 -23.69
N VAL A 259 -11.38 5.17 -23.48
CA VAL A 259 -12.73 4.60 -23.31
C VAL A 259 -13.41 5.16 -22.07
N ASP A 260 -12.73 5.21 -20.93
CA ASP A 260 -13.26 5.78 -19.69
C ASP A 260 -13.57 7.26 -19.85
N GLY A 261 -12.69 8.02 -20.51
CA GLY A 261 -12.93 9.41 -20.89
C GLY A 261 -14.18 9.58 -21.77
N ALA A 262 -14.34 8.72 -22.78
CA ALA A 262 -15.51 8.72 -23.65
C ALA A 262 -16.79 8.32 -22.89
N LEU A 263 -16.74 7.37 -21.95
CA LEU A 263 -17.89 6.96 -21.13
C LEU A 263 -18.33 8.01 -20.12
N ALA A 264 -17.38 8.79 -19.60
CA ALA A 264 -17.62 9.93 -18.72
C ALA A 264 -18.38 11.06 -19.46
N TYR A 265 -18.15 11.21 -20.76
CA TYR A 265 -18.84 12.20 -21.59
C TYR A 265 -20.15 11.64 -22.18
N LYS A 266 -21.31 12.01 -21.60
CA LYS A 266 -22.64 11.46 -21.98
C LYS A 266 -22.95 11.45 -23.49
N ARG A 267 -22.41 12.40 -24.27
CA ARG A 267 -22.62 12.48 -25.73
C ARG A 267 -21.82 11.42 -26.53
N CYS A 268 -20.68 10.97 -26.01
CA CYS A 268 -19.80 10.02 -26.69
C CYS A 268 -20.22 8.56 -26.48
N ARG A 269 -21.02 8.30 -25.45
CA ARG A 269 -21.46 6.96 -25.06
C ARG A 269 -22.17 6.17 -26.18
N PRO A 270 -23.12 6.74 -26.96
CA PRO A 270 -23.77 6.00 -28.05
C PRO A 270 -22.81 5.67 -29.20
N LEU A 271 -21.88 6.56 -29.53
CA LEU A 271 -20.87 6.35 -30.57
C LEU A 271 -19.91 5.23 -30.17
N LEU A 272 -19.43 5.24 -28.92
CA LEU A 272 -18.57 4.19 -28.40
C LEU A 272 -19.26 2.82 -28.40
N TYR A 273 -20.52 2.74 -27.94
CA TYR A 273 -21.26 1.47 -27.97
C TYR A 273 -21.53 0.99 -29.40
N GLY A 274 -21.92 1.90 -30.30
CA GLY A 274 -22.11 1.57 -31.72
C GLY A 274 -20.84 1.06 -32.38
N TRP A 275 -19.68 1.63 -32.05
CA TRP A 275 -18.39 1.14 -32.53
C TRP A 275 -18.05 -0.23 -31.95
N LEU A 276 -18.20 -0.43 -30.63
CA LEU A 276 -17.94 -1.72 -29.97
C LEU A 276 -18.80 -2.86 -30.55
N GLU A 277 -20.06 -2.59 -30.86
CA GLU A 277 -20.98 -3.56 -31.48
C GLU A 277 -20.54 -3.94 -32.92
N ARG A 278 -20.06 -2.96 -33.70
CA ARG A 278 -19.50 -3.20 -35.04
C ARG A 278 -18.16 -3.94 -34.97
N ALA A 279 -17.31 -3.64 -33.99
CA ALA A 279 -16.09 -4.38 -33.75
C ALA A 279 -16.37 -5.84 -33.33
N GLN A 280 -17.38 -6.08 -32.48
CA GLN A 280 -17.75 -7.42 -32.06
C GLN A 280 -18.27 -8.31 -33.20
N THR A 281 -19.11 -7.76 -34.08
CA THR A 281 -19.61 -8.48 -35.26
C THR A 281 -18.50 -8.79 -36.29
N ARG A 282 -17.36 -8.10 -36.23
CA ARG A 282 -16.19 -8.27 -37.11
C ARG A 282 -15.09 -9.16 -36.51
N LEU A 283 -15.21 -9.66 -35.27
CA LEU A 283 -14.21 -10.51 -34.59
C LEU A 283 -13.83 -11.79 -35.36
N GLY A 284 -14.68 -12.29 -36.25
CA GLY A 284 -14.37 -13.43 -37.13
C GLY A 284 -13.64 -13.07 -38.44
N SER A 285 -13.39 -11.79 -38.72
CA SER A 285 -12.87 -11.28 -40.01
C SER A 285 -11.42 -10.75 -39.96
N TYR A 286 -10.78 -10.84 -38.79
CA TYR A 286 -9.38 -10.44 -38.62
C TYR A 286 -8.44 -11.51 -39.21
N GLY A 287 -8.31 -11.50 -40.54
CA GLY A 287 -7.28 -12.25 -41.25
C GLY A 287 -5.86 -11.74 -40.95
N PRO A 288 -4.82 -12.47 -41.37
CA PRO A 288 -3.42 -12.16 -41.06
C PRO A 288 -2.98 -10.76 -41.52
N ASP A 289 -3.62 -10.20 -42.54
CA ASP A 289 -3.19 -8.98 -43.24
C ASP A 289 -3.56 -7.68 -42.50
N GLY A 290 -4.31 -7.75 -41.39
CA GLY A 290 -4.59 -6.59 -40.54
C GLY A 290 -5.45 -5.47 -41.15
N ALA A 291 -5.86 -5.56 -42.42
CA ALA A 291 -6.66 -4.53 -43.11
C ALA A 291 -8.01 -4.25 -42.42
N ALA A 292 -8.62 -5.25 -41.78
CA ALA A 292 -9.82 -5.04 -40.96
C ALA A 292 -9.54 -4.16 -39.73
N ARG A 293 -8.38 -4.31 -39.08
CA ARG A 293 -7.96 -3.46 -37.95
C ARG A 293 -7.73 -2.01 -38.36
N GLN A 294 -7.15 -1.79 -39.54
CA GLN A 294 -6.93 -0.45 -40.06
C GLN A 294 -8.25 0.26 -40.38
N ARG A 295 -9.20 -0.43 -41.03
CA ARG A 295 -10.53 0.13 -41.29
C ARG A 295 -11.31 0.45 -40.01
N ASP A 296 -11.30 -0.44 -39.02
CA ASP A 296 -11.98 -0.20 -37.74
C ASP A 296 -11.39 1.00 -36.98
N ARG A 297 -10.07 1.22 -37.12
CA ARG A 297 -9.37 2.39 -36.57
C ARG A 297 -9.75 3.68 -37.31
N GLU A 298 -9.73 3.68 -38.64
CA GLU A 298 -10.14 4.84 -39.45
C GLU A 298 -11.61 5.21 -39.18
N GLU A 299 -12.48 4.22 -39.00
CA GLU A 299 -13.89 4.39 -38.64
C GLU A 299 -14.06 4.97 -37.23
N PHE A 300 -13.27 4.49 -36.25
CA PHE A 300 -13.23 5.08 -34.91
C PHE A 300 -12.77 6.55 -34.95
N GLU A 301 -11.64 6.82 -35.60
CA GLU A 301 -11.10 8.18 -35.71
C GLU A 301 -12.11 9.12 -36.41
N GLY A 302 -12.84 8.64 -37.41
CA GLY A 302 -13.91 9.38 -38.10
C GLY A 302 -15.14 9.68 -37.22
N ASP A 303 -15.67 8.68 -36.51
CA ASP A 303 -16.86 8.83 -35.66
C ASP A 303 -16.63 9.85 -34.52
N PHE A 304 -15.38 9.97 -34.06
CA PHE A 304 -15.00 10.90 -32.98
C PHE A 304 -14.37 12.21 -33.48
N ALA A 305 -14.04 12.34 -34.78
CA ALA A 305 -13.39 13.54 -35.35
C ALA A 305 -14.19 14.83 -35.12
N HIS A 306 -15.53 14.79 -35.20
CA HIS A 306 -16.39 15.95 -35.01
C HIS A 306 -16.45 16.46 -33.56
N LEU A 307 -16.04 15.64 -32.60
CA LEU A 307 -16.02 16.00 -31.17
C LEU A 307 -14.73 16.72 -30.79
N ALA A 308 -13.65 16.53 -31.55
CA ALA A 308 -12.36 17.21 -31.34
C ALA A 308 -12.39 18.71 -31.67
N LEU A 309 -13.39 19.18 -32.44
CA LEU A 309 -13.55 20.59 -32.84
C LEU A 309 -14.25 21.46 -31.78
N HIS A 310 -14.67 20.89 -30.65
CA HIS A 310 -15.46 21.60 -29.62
C HIS A 310 -14.90 21.46 -28.19
N ALA A 311 -13.65 21.02 -28.05
CA ALA A 311 -12.95 20.94 -26.78
C ALA A 311 -11.88 22.05 -26.68
N ASP A 312 -12.35 23.30 -26.62
CA ASP A 312 -11.62 24.46 -26.08
C ASP A 312 -12.44 25.05 -24.93
#